data_AF-A0A920QWZ2-F1
#
_entry.id   AF-A0A920QWZ2-F1
#
_cell.length_a   1.000
_cell.length_b   1.000
_cell.length_c   1.000
_cell.angle_alpha   90.00
_cell.angle_beta   90.00
_cell.angle_gamma   90.00
#
_symmetry.space_group_name_H-M   'P 1'
#
loop_
_entity.id
_entity.type
_entity.pdbx_description
1 polymer ?
#
loop_
_entity_poly.entity_id
_entity_poly.type
_entity_poly.pdbx_seq_one_letter_code
_entity_poly.pdbx_strand_id
1 'polypeptide(L)' 'MIAGGFITQALGTSLPALSEEIPVRISTGVLFRVIAIAELNYAQDYSYVLLERLLEEAEMQRSSKGAVSDS' A
#
# COMPACT_ATOMS: atom_id res chain seq x y z
N MET A 1 16.00 -1.96 -0.76
CA MET A 1 15.04 -1.77 0.35
C MET A 1 13.78 -2.55 0.04
N ILE A 2 13.40 -3.51 0.89
CA ILE A 2 12.23 -4.38 0.68
C ILE A 2 10.91 -3.58 0.73
N ALA A 3 10.85 -2.53 1.56
CA ALA A 3 9.64 -1.73 1.77
C ALA A 3 9.09 -1.05 0.50
N GLY A 4 9.95 -0.68 -0.46
CA GLY A 4 9.51 0.01 -1.68
C GLY A 4 8.49 -0.79 -2.50
N GLY A 5 8.69 -2.11 -2.63
CA GLY A 5 7.76 -2.99 -3.34
C GLY A 5 6.41 -3.08 -2.62
N PHE A 6 6.42 -3.27 -1.31
CA PHE A 6 5.19 -3.32 -0.50
C PHE A 6 4.44 -1.99 -0.47
N ILE A 7 5.16 -0.86 -0.44
CA ILE A 7 4.56 0.47 -0.56
C ILE A 7 3.81 0.59 -1.89
N THR A 8 4.44 0.24 -3.01
CA THR A 8 3.79 0.32 -4.32
C THR A 8 2.60 -0.62 -4.46
N GLN A 9 2.68 -1.80 -3.82
CA GLN A 9 1.55 -2.74 -3.74
C GLN A 9 0.39 -2.17 -2.89
N ALA A 10 0.68 -1.52 -1.77
CA ALA A 10 -0.34 -0.84 -0.95
C ALA A 10 -0.92 0.40 -1.63
N LEU A 11 -0.17 1.04 -2.53
CA LEU A 11 -0.67 2.13 -3.38
C LEU A 11 -1.49 1.61 -4.57
N GLY A 12 -1.30 0.35 -4.97
CA GLY A 12 -1.89 -0.20 -6.19
C GLY A 12 -1.26 0.35 -7.46
N THR A 13 0.03 0.72 -7.40
CA THR A 13 0.78 1.31 -8.52
C THR A 13 2.01 0.48 -8.86
N SER A 14 2.60 0.73 -10.04
CA SER A 14 3.93 0.22 -10.35
C SER A 14 5.00 0.95 -9.54
N LEU A 15 6.14 0.28 -9.33
CA LEU A 15 7.35 0.93 -8.83
C LEU A 15 7.86 1.91 -9.88
N PRO A 16 8.03 3.21 -9.56
CA PRO A 16 8.60 4.17 -10.51
C PRO A 16 10.05 3.82 -10.84
N ALA A 17 10.50 4.23 -12.02
CA ALA A 17 11.89 4.12 -12.40
C ALA A 17 12.77 5.01 -11.50
N LEU A 18 14.08 4.76 -11.50
CA LEU A 18 15.01 5.59 -10.76
C LEU A 18 14.93 7.05 -11.23
N SER A 19 14.86 7.98 -10.27
CA SER A 19 14.74 9.42 -10.50
C SER A 19 13.42 9.87 -11.13
N GLU A 20 12.42 9.00 -11.22
CA GLU A 20 11.05 9.36 -11.62
C GLU A 20 10.12 9.44 -10.41
N GLU A 21 9.09 10.29 -10.53
CA GLU A 21 8.02 10.43 -9.55
C GLU A 21 6.68 10.14 -10.23
N ILE A 22 5.79 9.46 -9.51
CA ILE A 22 4.41 9.23 -9.95
C ILE A 22 3.43 9.87 -8.97
N PRO A 23 2.53 10.76 -9.42
CA PRO A 23 1.48 11.28 -8.56
C PRO A 23 0.44 10.19 -8.30
N VAL A 24 0.10 9.94 -7.03
CA VAL A 24 -0.90 8.94 -6.65
C VAL A 24 -2.00 9.59 -5.81
N ARG A 25 -3.27 9.35 -6.17
CA ARG A 25 -4.43 9.75 -5.39
C ARG A 25 -4.99 8.57 -4.62
N ILE A 26 -4.86 8.62 -3.30
CA ILE A 26 -5.31 7.55 -2.39
C ILE A 26 -6.28 8.08 -1.34
N SER A 27 -6.98 7.17 -0.65
CA SER A 27 -7.72 7.55 0.56
C SER A 27 -6.76 7.74 1.73
N THR A 28 -7.19 8.51 2.73
CA THR A 28 -6.45 8.68 3.99
C THR A 28 -6.14 7.33 4.66
N GLY A 29 -7.07 6.37 4.61
CA GLY A 29 -6.83 5.04 5.17
C GLY A 29 -5.74 4.24 4.46
N VAL A 30 -5.60 4.40 3.14
CA VAL A 30 -4.48 3.79 2.39
C VAL A 30 -3.16 4.50 2.71
N LEU A 31 -3.18 5.84 2.85
CA LEU A 31 -2.00 6.63 3.23
C LEU A 31 -1.40 6.14 4.57
N PHE A 32 -2.22 6.00 5.61
CA PHE A 32 -1.73 5.55 6.92
C PHE A 32 -1.17 4.12 6.89
N ARG A 33 -1.72 3.24 6.06
CA ARG A 33 -1.19 1.87 5.88
C ARG A 33 0.16 1.87 5.18
N VAL A 34 0.33 2.71 4.15
CA VAL A 34 1.62 2.89 3.47
C VAL A 34 2.70 3.36 4.45
N ILE A 35 2.38 4.35 5.29
CA ILE A 35 3.29 4.83 6.33
C ILE A 35 3.62 3.69 7.30
N ALA A 36 2.62 2.93 7.76
CA ALA A 36 2.85 1.79 8.66
C ALA A 36 3.75 0.72 8.03
N ILE A 37 3.55 0.39 6.75
CA ILE A 37 4.40 -0.56 5.99
C ILE A 37 5.85 -0.06 5.90
N ALA A 38 6.06 1.25 5.70
CA ALA A 38 7.39 1.84 5.65
C ALA A 38 8.15 1.71 6.98
N GLU A 39 7.42 1.75 8.10
CA GLU A 39 7.95 1.74 9.47
C GLU A 39 8.04 0.32 10.09
N LEU A 40 7.65 -0.74 9.36
CA LEU A 40 7.73 -2.11 9.87
C LEU A 40 9.19 -2.53 10.11
N ASN A 41 9.42 -3.21 11.25
CA ASN A 41 10.70 -3.84 11.52
C ASN A 41 10.78 -5.21 10.84
N TYR A 42 11.27 -5.25 9.61
CA TYR A 42 11.42 -6.47 8.80
C TYR A 42 12.47 -7.47 9.34
N ALA A 43 13.23 -7.12 10.38
CA ALA A 43 14.08 -8.09 11.08
C ALA A 43 13.27 -9.01 12.02
N GLN A 44 11.96 -8.78 12.14
CA GLN A 44 11.07 -9.53 13.00
C GLN A 44 10.00 -10.24 12.18
N ASP A 45 9.89 -11.56 12.33
CA ASP A 45 8.96 -12.38 11.54
C ASP A 45 7.50 -11.98 11.71
N TYR A 46 7.11 -11.54 12.91
CA TYR A 46 5.74 -11.07 13.19
C TYR A 46 5.35 -9.84 12.38
N SER A 47 6.32 -9.05 11.90
CA SER A 47 6.05 -7.88 11.05
C SER A 47 5.44 -8.29 9.70
N TYR A 48 5.72 -9.51 9.22
CA TYR A 48 5.13 -10.00 7.96
C TYR A 48 3.64 -10.33 8.11
N VAL A 49 3.19 -10.72 9.30
CA VAL A 49 1.76 -10.89 9.61
C VAL A 49 1.04 -9.54 9.56
N LEU A 50 1.65 -8.50 10.13
CA LEU A 50 1.12 -7.14 10.07
C LEU A 50 1.13 -6.61 8.63
N LEU A 51 2.21 -6.84 7.89
CA LEU A 51 2.34 -6.47 6.49
C LEU A 51 1.20 -7.05 5.65
N GLU A 52 0.96 -8.36 5.76
CA GLU A 52 -0.09 -9.05 5.00
C GLU A 52 -1.45 -8.39 5.25
N ARG A 53 -1.76 -8.12 6.52
CA ARG A 53 -3.02 -7.46 6.90
C ARG A 53 -3.13 -6.04 6.34
N LEU A 54 -2.05 -5.26 6.43
CA LEU A 54 -2.02 -3.89 5.90
C LEU A 54 -2.20 -3.86 4.38
N LEU A 55 -1.61 -4.83 3.65
CA LEU A 55 -1.76 -4.96 2.21
C LEU A 55 -3.18 -5.37 1.81
N GLU A 56 -3.75 -6.37 2.50
CA GLU A 56 -5.12 -6.84 2.30
C GLU A 56 -6.13 -5.69 2.49
N GLU A 57 -6.03 -4.97 3.60
CA GLU A 57 -6.95 -3.87 3.90
C GLU A 57 -6.78 -2.69 2.94
N ALA A 58 -5.55 -2.40 2.50
CA ALA A 58 -5.30 -1.39 1.49
C ALA A 58 -5.97 -1.76 0.17
N GLU A 59 -5.86 -3.03 -0.26
CA GLU A 59 -6.53 -3.54 -1.45
C GLU A 59 -8.06 -3.46 -1.34
N MET A 60 -8.65 -3.93 -0.23
CA MET A 60 -10.09 -3.81 0.02
C MET A 60 -10.57 -2.35 -0.07
N GLN A 61 -9.78 -1.42 0.46
CA GLN A 61 -10.14 0.00 0.45
C GLN A 61 -9.99 0.65 -0.92
N ARG A 62 -9.08 0.17 -1.77
CA ARG A 62 -9.00 0.59 -3.18
C ARG A 62 -10.14 0.00 -4.01
N SER A 63 -10.44 -1.28 -3.80
CA SER A 63 -11.47 -2.03 -4.53
C SER A 63 -12.90 -1.64 -4.16
N SER A 64 -13.16 -1.22 -2.92
CA SER A 64 -14.48 -0.69 -2.50
C SER A 64 -14.88 0.61 -3.21
N LYS A 65 -13.92 1.30 -3.85
CA LYS A 65 -14.18 2.50 -4.66
C LYS A 65 -14.68 2.20 -6.08
N GLY A 66 -14.69 0.93 -6.51
CA GLY A 66 -15.22 0.48 -7.80
C GLY A 66 -16.65 -0.06 -7.79
N ALA A 67 -17.27 -0.24 -6.61
CA ALA A 67 -18.62 -0.79 -6.46
C ALA A 67 -19.74 0.27 -6.49
N VAL A 68 -19.42 1.51 -6.86
CA VAL A 68 -20.40 2.53 -7.25
C VAL A 68 -20.21 2.77 -8.74
N SER A 69 -20.47 1.74 -9.55
CA SER A 69 -20.76 1.93 -10.97
C SER A 69 -22.23 2.30 -11.10
N ASP A 70 -22.46 3.51 -11.60
CA ASP A 70 -23.72 4.11 -12.06
C ASP A 70 -24.95 3.18 -12.11
N SER A 71 -25.93 3.50 -11.25
CA SER A 71 -27.34 3.14 -11.41
C SER A 71 -28.08 4.28 -12.11
#